data_AF-A0A7C3FAF9-F1
#
_entry.id   AF-A0A7C3FAF9-F1
#
_cell.length_a   1.000
_cell.length_b   1.000
_cell.length_c   1.000
_cell.angle_alpha   90.00
_cell.angle_beta   90.00
_cell.angle_gamma   90.00
#
_symmetry.space_group_name_H-M   'P 1'
#
loop_
_entity.id
_entity.type
_entity.pdbx_description
1 polymer ?
#
loop_
_entity_poly.entity_id
_entity_poly.type
_entity_poly.pdbx_seq_one_letter_code
_entity_poly.pdbx_strand_id
1 'polypeptide(L)'
;MIQELFVLIYAALIMGYVAWNIRKGSFVIDPSKLVLVLFGIFLVSVAGLVLLGSGLAEAASIIMKIGAAGVMFAGVIPMVAASVGLMRFGEEYGPNVFYARNHITGVVDTTASLVMIFAGILIYRLDLVAVGFFFFMFIPFVGNALANAYYYNFQRRLEK
;
A
#
# COMPACT_ATOMS: atom_id res chain seq x y z
N MET A 1 8.34 -22.03 11.90
CA MET A 1 9.79 -21.74 12.10
C MET A 1 10.51 -21.31 10.82
N ILE A 2 10.76 -22.16 9.81
CA ILE A 2 11.49 -21.72 8.60
C ILE A 2 10.75 -20.61 7.83
N GLN A 3 9.44 -20.73 7.63
CA GLN A 3 8.64 -19.72 6.91
C GLN A 3 8.62 -18.36 7.65
N GLU A 4 8.53 -18.36 8.98
CA GLU A 4 8.58 -17.15 9.80
C GLU A 4 9.95 -16.46 9.71
N LEU A 5 11.02 -17.25 9.65
CA LEU A 5 12.39 -16.74 9.46
C LEU A 5 12.53 -16.04 8.10
N PHE A 6 11.97 -16.60 7.03
CA PHE A 6 11.98 -15.98 5.70
C PHE A 6 11.22 -14.66 5.66
N VAL A 7 10.08 -14.56 6.36
CA VAL A 7 9.31 -13.31 6.49
C VAL A 7 10.12 -12.24 7.22
N LEU A 8 10.79 -12.60 8.33
CA LEU A 8 11.64 -11.68 9.08
C LEU A 8 12.86 -11.21 8.27
N ILE A 9 13.52 -12.11 7.55
CA ILE A 9 14.64 -11.77 6.66
C ILE A 9 14.17 -10.84 5.55
N TYR A 10 13.03 -11.12 4.92
CA TYR A 10 12.45 -10.28 3.89
C TYR A 10 12.12 -8.87 4.43
N ALA A 11 11.49 -8.79 5.61
CA ALA A 11 11.19 -7.50 6.24
C ALA A 11 12.46 -6.70 6.55
N ALA A 12 13.52 -7.35 7.07
CA ALA A 12 14.80 -6.70 7.36
C ALA A 12 15.49 -6.18 6.08
N LEU A 13 15.46 -6.95 4.99
CA LEU A 13 15.99 -6.55 3.69
C LEU A 13 15.24 -5.33 3.11
N ILE A 14 13.91 -5.35 3.17
CA ILE A 14 13.07 -4.21 2.75
C ILE A 14 13.40 -2.97 3.58
N MET A 15 13.44 -3.08 4.91
CA MET A 15 13.77 -1.96 5.79
C MET A 15 15.17 -1.40 5.52
N GLY A 16 16.17 -2.27 5.35
CA GLY A 16 17.54 -1.86 5.02
C GLY A 16 17.64 -1.15 3.67
N TYR A 17 16.94 -1.66 2.66
CA TYR A 17 16.88 -1.04 1.34
C TYR A 17 16.19 0.33 1.37
N VAL A 18 15.10 0.49 2.13
CA VAL A 18 14.41 1.78 2.31
C VAL A 18 15.34 2.78 3.02
N ALA A 19 15.97 2.38 4.12
CA ALA A 19 16.91 3.23 4.87
C ALA A 19 18.10 3.70 4.01
N TRP A 20 18.62 2.81 3.15
CA TRP A 20 19.68 3.13 2.21
C TRP A 20 19.26 4.18 1.17
N ASN A 21 18.05 4.06 0.60
CA ASN A 21 17.54 5.01 -0.37
C ASN A 21 17.23 6.39 0.26
N ILE A 22 16.73 6.42 1.49
CA ILE A 22 16.56 7.66 2.28
C ILE A 22 17.91 8.38 2.40
N ARG A 23 18.98 7.65 2.77
CA ARG A 23 20.32 8.22 2.93
C ARG A 23 20.89 8.79 1.62
N LYS A 24 20.52 8.23 0.46
CA LYS A 24 20.96 8.70 -0.86
C LYS A 24 20.15 9.87 -1.42
N GLY A 25 19.06 10.28 -0.77
CA GLY A 25 18.19 11.35 -1.26
C GLY A 25 17.39 11.00 -2.52
N SER A 26 17.50 9.78 -3.06
CA SER A 26 16.68 9.29 -4.17
C SER A 26 15.51 8.49 -3.61
N PHE A 27 14.52 9.19 -3.06
CA PHE A 27 13.30 8.52 -2.56
C PHE A 27 12.36 8.08 -3.69
N VAL A 28 12.61 8.56 -4.91
CA VAL A 28 11.83 8.18 -6.09
C VAL A 28 12.51 7.00 -6.77
N ILE A 29 12.18 5.79 -6.33
CA ILE A 29 12.40 4.63 -7.19
C ILE A 29 11.41 4.80 -8.33
N ASP A 30 11.93 5.00 -9.54
CA ASP A 30 11.14 5.01 -10.75
C ASP A 30 10.26 3.75 -10.78
N PRO A 31 8.92 3.87 -10.76
CA PRO A 31 8.03 2.72 -10.69
C PRO A 31 8.30 1.71 -11.80
N SER A 32 8.68 2.18 -12.99
CA SER A 32 9.03 1.30 -14.11
C SER A 32 10.23 0.42 -13.80
N LYS A 33 11.27 0.98 -13.18
CA LYS A 33 12.48 0.26 -12.77
C LYS A 33 12.19 -0.70 -11.64
N LEU A 34 11.38 -0.30 -10.67
CA LEU A 34 10.98 -1.17 -9.56
C LEU A 34 10.26 -2.42 -10.08
N VAL A 35 9.28 -2.24 -10.97
CA VAL A 35 8.53 -3.35 -11.57
C VAL A 35 9.46 -4.31 -12.32
N LEU A 36 10.37 -3.78 -13.14
CA LEU A 36 11.33 -4.60 -13.86
C LEU A 36 12.27 -5.38 -12.92
N VAL A 37 12.75 -4.75 -11.85
CA VAL A 37 13.61 -5.39 -10.85
C VAL A 37 12.84 -6.50 -10.12
N LEU A 38 11.61 -6.23 -9.67
CA LEU A 38 10.77 -7.23 -8.99
C LEU A 38 10.44 -8.39 -9.92
N PHE A 39 10.17 -8.13 -11.19
CA PHE A 39 9.97 -9.17 -12.21
C PHE A 39 11.23 -10.02 -12.43
N GLY A 40 12.41 -9.40 -12.50
CA GLY A 40 13.68 -10.11 -12.57
C GLY A 40 13.92 -11.01 -11.34
N ILE A 41 13.70 -10.47 -10.13
CA ILE A 41 13.82 -11.23 -8.87
C ILE A 41 12.85 -12.42 -8.86
N PHE A 42 11.62 -12.21 -9.33
CA PHE A 42 10.62 -13.27 -9.46
C PHE A 42 11.13 -14.42 -10.35
N LEU A 43 11.59 -14.11 -11.57
CA LEU A 43 12.09 -15.13 -12.50
C LEU A 43 13.29 -15.90 -11.93
N VAL A 44 14.25 -15.20 -11.34
CA VAL A 44 15.45 -15.82 -10.73
C VAL A 44 15.06 -16.72 -9.57
N SER A 45 14.13 -16.28 -8.73
CA SER A 45 13.69 -17.05 -7.55
C SER A 45 12.89 -18.30 -7.94
N VAL A 46 12.02 -18.20 -8.95
CA VAL A 46 11.30 -19.36 -9.51
C VAL A 46 12.29 -20.33 -10.15
N ALA A 47 13.21 -19.85 -10.99
CA ALA A 47 14.24 -20.70 -11.61
C ALA A 47 15.09 -21.41 -10.55
N GLY A 48 15.50 -20.70 -9.49
CA GLY A 48 16.24 -21.26 -8.37
C GLY A 48 15.49 -22.41 -7.68
N LEU A 49 14.21 -22.23 -7.36
CA LEU A 49 13.39 -23.29 -6.76
C LEU A 49 13.19 -24.48 -7.69
N VAL A 50 13.01 -24.26 -8.99
CA VAL A 50 12.90 -25.34 -9.98
C VAL A 50 14.20 -26.14 -10.07
N LEU A 51 15.36 -25.47 -10.07
CA LEU A 51 16.66 -26.13 -10.05
C LEU A 51 16.90 -26.94 -8.76
N LEU A 52 16.27 -26.55 -7.65
CA LEU A 52 16.29 -27.29 -6.39
C LEU A 52 15.29 -28.46 -6.34
N GLY A 53 14.55 -28.71 -7.42
CA GLY A 53 13.66 -29.86 -7.56
C GLY A 53 12.17 -29.57 -7.33
N SER A 54 11.76 -28.32 -7.11
CA SER A 54 10.34 -27.96 -7.04
C SER A 54 9.69 -27.97 -8.43
N GLY A 55 8.40 -28.31 -8.50
CA GLY A 55 7.64 -28.15 -9.75
C GLY A 55 7.49 -26.67 -10.14
N LEU A 56 7.47 -26.35 -11.44
CA LEU A 56 7.36 -24.96 -11.93
C LEU A 56 6.14 -24.22 -11.36
N ALA A 57 4.97 -24.87 -11.39
CA ALA A 57 3.73 -24.27 -10.88
C ALA A 57 3.78 -24.04 -9.36
N GLU A 58 4.40 -24.96 -8.63
CA GLU A 58 4.57 -24.86 -7.18
C GLU A 58 5.55 -23.73 -6.81
N ALA A 59 6.71 -23.68 -7.47
CA ALA A 59 7.71 -22.64 -7.30
C ALA A 59 7.11 -21.25 -7.57
N ALA A 60 6.39 -21.08 -8.69
CA ALA A 60 5.70 -19.84 -9.01
C ALA A 60 4.68 -19.45 -7.92
N SER A 61 3.87 -20.40 -7.46
CA SER A 61 2.87 -20.17 -6.40
C SER A 61 3.51 -19.70 -5.09
N ILE A 62 4.62 -20.33 -4.68
CA ILE A 62 5.37 -19.95 -3.48
C ILE A 62 5.88 -18.51 -3.58
N ILE A 63 6.55 -18.16 -4.69
CA ILE A 63 7.11 -16.82 -4.86
C ILE A 63 6.00 -15.76 -4.96
N MET A 64 4.89 -16.05 -5.65
CA MET A 64 3.77 -15.11 -5.71
C MET A 64 3.13 -14.85 -4.34
N LYS A 65 3.00 -15.88 -3.49
CA LYS A 65 2.51 -15.72 -2.11
C LYS A 65 3.46 -14.88 -1.25
N ILE A 66 4.77 -15.07 -1.40
CA ILE A 66 5.78 -14.23 -0.73
C ILE A 66 5.66 -12.78 -1.22
N GLY A 67 5.52 -12.57 -2.52
CA GLY A 67 5.29 -11.25 -3.11
C GLY A 67 4.02 -10.58 -2.55
N ALA A 68 2.93 -11.33 -2.42
CA ALA A 68 1.68 -10.84 -1.85
C ALA A 68 1.85 -10.42 -0.38
N ALA A 69 2.53 -11.23 0.43
CA ALA A 69 2.87 -10.88 1.81
C ALA A 69 3.73 -9.61 1.87
N GLY A 70 4.67 -9.44 0.93
CA GLY A 70 5.48 -8.24 0.81
C GLY A 70 4.67 -6.99 0.48
N VAL A 71 3.70 -7.08 -0.44
CA VAL A 71 2.77 -5.98 -0.76
C VAL A 71 1.94 -5.60 0.46
N MET A 72 1.38 -6.59 1.17
CA MET A 72 0.61 -6.34 2.39
C MET A 72 1.45 -5.62 3.44
N PHE A 73 2.67 -6.09 3.68
CA PHE A 73 3.58 -5.46 4.64
C PHE A 73 3.95 -4.03 4.24
N ALA A 74 4.26 -3.80 2.96
CA ALA A 74 4.59 -2.48 2.44
C ALA A 74 3.44 -1.48 2.60
N GLY A 75 2.17 -1.92 2.51
CA GLY A 75 1.01 -1.08 2.71
C GLY A 75 0.71 -0.71 4.16
N VAL A 76 1.09 -1.55 5.14
CA VAL A 76 0.88 -1.27 6.57
C VAL A 76 1.61 0.01 7.00
N ILE A 77 2.83 0.23 6.52
CA ILE A 77 3.67 1.38 6.92
C ILE A 77 2.98 2.72 6.62
N PRO A 78 2.59 3.04 5.36
CA PRO A 78 1.89 4.27 5.04
C PRO A 78 0.50 4.37 5.70
N MET A 79 -0.23 3.25 5.87
CA MET A 79 -1.52 3.27 6.57
C MET A 79 -1.37 3.66 8.05
N VAL A 80 -0.39 3.10 8.76
CA VAL A 80 -0.11 3.43 10.16
C VAL A 80 0.36 4.89 10.26
N ALA A 81 1.28 5.32 9.39
CA ALA A 81 1.77 6.70 9.38
C ALA A 81 0.63 7.70 9.12
N ALA A 82 -0.25 7.42 8.15
CA ALA A 82 -1.41 8.24 7.86
C ALA A 82 -2.41 8.25 9.03
N SER A 83 -2.67 7.10 9.65
CA SER A 83 -3.56 7.00 10.83
C SER A 83 -3.02 7.82 12.03
N VAL A 84 -1.70 7.78 12.27
CA VAL A 84 -1.05 8.64 13.28
C VAL A 84 -1.21 10.11 12.91
N GLY A 85 -1.06 10.46 11.63
CA GLY A 85 -1.32 11.80 11.12
C GLY A 85 -2.75 12.26 11.40
N LEU A 86 -3.74 11.40 11.14
CA LEU A 86 -5.16 11.68 11.38
C LEU A 86 -5.45 12.04 12.84
N MET A 87 -4.84 11.32 13.78
CA MET A 87 -4.99 11.55 15.22
C MET A 87 -4.25 12.80 15.73
N ARG A 88 -3.20 13.24 15.01
CA ARG A 88 -2.39 14.40 15.38
C ARG A 88 -2.97 15.73 14.92
N PHE A 89 -3.67 15.77 13.79
CA PHE A 89 -4.32 17.00 13.35
C PHE A 89 -5.56 17.24 14.20
N GLY A 90 -5.46 18.10 15.22
CA GLY A 90 -6.56 18.52 16.10
C GLY A 90 -7.40 19.67 15.53
N GLU A 91 -8.53 19.98 16.14
CA GLU A 91 -9.38 21.13 15.76
C GLU A 91 -8.66 22.48 15.99
N GLU A 92 -7.60 22.49 16.78
CA GLU A 92 -6.75 23.66 17.07
C GLU A 92 -6.14 24.34 15.83
N TYR A 93 -6.00 23.63 14.70
CA TYR A 93 -5.50 24.22 13.45
C TYR A 93 -6.61 24.84 12.57
N GLY A 94 -7.83 24.98 13.11
CA GLY A 94 -8.93 25.70 12.48
C GLY A 94 -9.73 24.89 11.45
N PRO A 95 -10.65 25.54 10.71
CA PRO A 95 -11.64 24.85 9.87
C PRO A 95 -11.03 24.08 8.68
N ASN A 96 -9.79 24.43 8.29
CA ASN A 96 -9.10 23.74 7.19
C ASN A 96 -8.61 22.33 7.57
N VAL A 97 -8.60 22.00 8.87
CA VAL A 97 -8.22 20.67 9.39
C VAL A 97 -9.05 19.56 8.77
N PHE A 98 -10.33 19.81 8.52
CA PHE A 98 -11.21 18.83 7.92
C PHE A 98 -10.67 18.35 6.56
N TYR A 99 -10.22 19.26 5.69
CA TYR A 99 -9.67 18.89 4.38
C TYR A 99 -8.37 18.10 4.51
N ALA A 100 -7.51 18.47 5.45
CA ALA A 100 -6.28 17.73 5.73
C ALA A 100 -6.59 16.30 6.20
N ARG A 101 -7.50 16.14 7.17
CA ARG A 101 -7.94 14.82 7.65
C ARG A 101 -8.60 14.00 6.55
N ASN A 102 -9.48 14.59 5.75
CA ASN A 102 -10.12 13.94 4.61
C ASN A 102 -9.09 13.45 3.57
N HIS A 103 -8.05 14.24 3.30
CA HIS A 103 -6.96 13.82 2.42
C HIS A 103 -6.15 12.67 3.01
N ILE A 104 -5.82 12.72 4.31
CA ILE A 104 -5.10 11.65 5.02
C ILE A 104 -5.91 10.35 5.04
N THR A 105 -7.22 10.42 5.31
CA THR A 105 -8.12 9.25 5.22
C THR A 105 -8.11 8.68 3.80
N GLY A 106 -8.16 9.54 2.78
CA GLY A 106 -8.02 9.12 1.38
C GLY A 106 -6.73 8.34 1.10
N VAL A 107 -5.60 8.71 1.71
CA VAL A 107 -4.34 7.96 1.60
C VAL A 107 -4.45 6.57 2.21
N VAL A 108 -5.08 6.45 3.39
CA VAL A 108 -5.31 5.14 4.05
C VAL A 108 -6.16 4.24 3.16
N ASP A 109 -7.31 4.74 2.70
CA ASP A 109 -8.26 3.96 1.91
C ASP A 109 -7.68 3.56 0.55
N THR A 110 -6.95 4.47 -0.10
CA THR A 110 -6.29 4.21 -1.39
C THR A 110 -5.22 3.15 -1.24
N THR A 111 -4.39 3.25 -0.19
CA THR A 111 -3.35 2.26 0.10
C THR A 111 -3.97 0.89 0.36
N ALA A 112 -4.99 0.81 1.22
CA ALA A 112 -5.69 -0.44 1.52
C ALA A 112 -6.27 -1.07 0.24
N SER A 113 -6.89 -0.25 -0.62
CA SER A 113 -7.45 -0.70 -1.90
C SER A 113 -6.39 -1.24 -2.85
N LEU A 114 -5.26 -0.55 -3.01
CA LEU A 114 -4.14 -1.01 -3.84
C LEU A 114 -3.53 -2.31 -3.31
N VAL A 115 -3.37 -2.44 -1.99
CA VAL A 115 -2.90 -3.68 -1.36
C VAL A 115 -3.85 -4.84 -1.68
N MET A 116 -5.16 -4.65 -1.53
CA MET A 116 -6.16 -5.67 -1.86
C MET A 116 -6.09 -6.09 -3.32
N ILE A 117 -5.95 -5.14 -4.25
CA ILE A 117 -5.81 -5.41 -5.69
C ILE A 117 -4.53 -6.22 -5.97
N PHE A 118 -3.37 -5.70 -5.60
CA PHE A 118 -2.10 -6.32 -5.98
C PHE A 118 -1.84 -7.64 -5.25
N ALA A 119 -2.12 -7.71 -3.95
CA ALA A 119 -1.99 -8.97 -3.20
C ALA A 119 -3.01 -10.00 -3.72
N GLY A 120 -4.26 -9.58 -3.99
CA GLY A 120 -5.31 -10.44 -4.53
C GLY A 120 -4.96 -11.03 -5.90
N ILE A 121 -4.38 -10.24 -6.81
CA ILE A 121 -3.90 -10.73 -8.11
C ILE A 121 -2.83 -11.82 -7.91
N LEU A 122 -1.85 -11.58 -7.05
CA LEU A 122 -0.74 -12.51 -6.82
C LEU A 122 -1.19 -13.86 -6.23
N ILE A 123 -2.24 -13.88 -5.41
CA ILE A 123 -2.77 -15.13 -4.81
C ILE A 123 -4.04 -15.64 -5.51
N TYR A 124 -4.38 -15.11 -6.68
CA TYR A 124 -5.59 -15.46 -7.44
C TYR A 124 -6.91 -15.32 -6.68
N ARG A 125 -7.00 -14.35 -5.75
CA ARG A 125 -8.21 -14.01 -5.00
C ARG A 125 -8.96 -12.87 -5.67
N LEU A 126 -9.68 -13.19 -6.75
CA LEU A 126 -10.41 -12.21 -7.56
C LEU A 126 -11.52 -11.46 -6.79
N ASP A 127 -12.06 -12.09 -5.74
CA ASP A 127 -13.00 -11.46 -4.81
C ASP A 127 -12.36 -10.28 -4.07
N LEU A 128 -11.13 -10.45 -3.58
CA LEU A 128 -10.37 -9.39 -2.93
C LEU A 128 -10.02 -8.27 -3.92
N VAL A 129 -9.66 -8.64 -5.14
CA VAL A 129 -9.37 -7.69 -6.22
C VAL A 129 -10.59 -6.85 -6.56
N ALA A 130 -11.76 -7.47 -6.68
CA ALA A 130 -13.02 -6.77 -6.99
C ALA A 130 -13.38 -5.76 -5.89
N VAL A 131 -13.26 -6.16 -4.62
CA VAL A 131 -13.49 -5.25 -3.48
C VAL A 131 -12.50 -4.09 -3.51
N GLY A 132 -11.21 -4.35 -3.75
CA GLY A 132 -10.20 -3.32 -3.85
C GLY A 132 -10.47 -2.33 -4.99
N PHE A 133 -10.85 -2.80 -6.18
CA PHE A 133 -11.23 -1.93 -7.30
C PHE A 133 -12.47 -1.10 -7.01
N PHE A 134 -13.49 -1.71 -6.39
CA PHE A 134 -14.69 -1.01 -5.98
C PHE A 134 -14.34 0.19 -5.09
N PHE A 135 -13.60 -0.02 -4.00
CA PHE A 135 -13.19 1.08 -3.12
C PHE A 135 -12.29 2.10 -3.84
N PHE A 136 -11.28 1.64 -4.57
CA PHE A 136 -10.36 2.52 -5.31
C PHE A 136 -11.09 3.50 -6.24
N MET A 137 -12.15 3.03 -6.92
CA MET A 137 -12.94 3.85 -7.82
C MET A 137 -13.78 4.90 -7.07
N PHE A 138 -14.35 4.55 -5.91
CA PHE A 138 -15.28 5.43 -5.19
C PHE A 138 -14.61 6.41 -4.21
N ILE A 139 -13.41 6.13 -3.72
CA ILE A 139 -12.70 6.98 -2.74
C ILE A 139 -12.64 8.46 -3.18
N PRO A 140 -12.25 8.81 -4.42
CA PRO A 140 -12.18 10.22 -4.83
C PRO A 140 -13.54 10.92 -4.80
N PHE A 141 -14.62 10.19 -5.15
CA PHE A 141 -15.98 10.74 -5.16
C PHE A 141 -16.49 11.00 -3.74
N VAL A 142 -16.28 10.05 -2.83
CA VAL A 142 -16.67 10.20 -1.43
C VAL A 142 -15.88 11.33 -0.77
N GLY A 143 -14.57 11.38 -0.98
CA GLY A 143 -13.71 12.44 -0.45
C GLY A 143 -14.12 13.83 -0.95
N ASN A 144 -14.45 13.98 -2.23
CA ASN A 144 -14.93 15.23 -2.80
C ASN A 144 -16.32 15.62 -2.25
N ALA A 145 -17.24 14.66 -2.16
CA ALA A 145 -18.57 14.89 -1.61
C ALA A 145 -18.52 15.37 -0.14
N LEU A 146 -17.66 14.74 0.68
CA LEU A 146 -17.43 15.14 2.08
C LEU A 146 -16.82 16.54 2.18
N ALA A 147 -15.81 16.85 1.37
CA ALA A 147 -15.19 18.18 1.30
C ALA A 147 -16.21 19.28 0.96
N ASN A 148 -17.03 19.06 -0.08
CA ASN A 148 -18.06 20.02 -0.49
C ASN A 148 -19.14 20.19 0.58
N ALA A 149 -19.61 19.10 1.17
CA ALA A 149 -20.61 19.15 2.25
C ALA A 149 -20.10 19.93 3.47
N TYR A 150 -18.82 19.78 3.83
CA TYR A 150 -18.20 20.55 4.89
C TYR A 150 -18.09 22.04 4.54
N TYR A 151 -17.59 22.37 3.34
CA TYR A 151 -17.45 23.75 2.85
C TYR A 151 -18.75 24.53 2.94
N TYR A 152 -19.83 23.99 2.34
CA TYR A 152 -21.11 24.69 2.28
C TYR A 152 -21.78 24.82 3.66
N ASN A 153 -21.61 23.84 4.55
CA ASN A 153 -22.11 23.96 5.91
C ASN A 153 -21.33 24.97 6.74
N PHE A 154 -20.01 25.05 6.56
CA PHE A 154 -19.18 26.04 7.24
C PHE A 154 -19.50 27.46 6.77
N GLN A 155 -19.62 27.69 5.46
CA GLN A 155 -20.03 28.99 4.92
C GLN A 155 -21.41 29.44 5.44
N ARG A 156 -22.41 28.55 5.43
CA ARG A 156 -23.74 28.86 5.98
C ARG A 156 -23.74 29.24 7.46
N ARG A 157 -22.75 28.81 8.23
CA ARG A 157 -22.60 29.20 9.65
C ARG A 157 -21.96 30.57 9.82
N LEU A 158 -21.14 31.01 8.87
CA LEU A 158 -20.52 32.34 8.90
C LEU A 158 -21.47 33.44 8.43
N GLU A 159 -22.49 33.09 7.63
CA GLU A 159 -23.52 34.02 7.14
C GLU A 159 -24.65 34.29 8.15
N LYS A 160 -24.68 33.58 9.29
CA LYS A 160 -25.67 33.73 10.37
C LYS A 160 -25.07 34.45 11.56
#